data_AF-A0A6C0H2K3-F1
#
_entry.id   AF-A0A6C0H2K3-F1
#
_cell.length_a   1.000
_cell.length_b   1.000
_cell.length_c   1.000
_cell.angle_alpha   90.00
_cell.angle_beta   90.00
_cell.angle_gamma   90.00
#
_symmetry.space_group_name_H-M   'P 1'
#
loop_
_entity.id
_entity.type
_entity.pdbx_description
1 polymer ?
#
loop_
_entity_poly.entity_id
_entity_poly.type
_entity_poly.pdbx_seq_one_letter_code
_entity_poly.pdbx_strand_id
1 'polypeptide(L)'
;MKKKPWWSNKWGSDALCGITHSRLRPGKNKHGIPLTITLKCLHRFYTGALLEWANKCSSGEIPTCPLCRCSFNVLEILINSGSVQIIDIGSSSHRM
;
A
#
# COMPACT_ATOMS: atom_id res chain seq x y z
N MET A 1 -7.28 -17.32 30.19
CA MET A 1 -6.42 -16.39 29.39
C MET A 1 -5.71 -17.18 28.30
N LYS A 2 -5.98 -16.94 27.01
CA LYS A 2 -5.22 -17.58 25.91
C LYS A 2 -3.81 -16.97 25.88
N LYS A 3 -2.77 -17.79 26.02
CA LYS A 3 -1.38 -17.35 25.89
C LYS A 3 -1.16 -16.79 24.49
N LYS A 4 -0.72 -15.53 24.38
CA LYS A 4 -0.26 -14.97 23.11
C LYS A 4 0.92 -15.80 22.63
N PRO A 5 0.99 -16.17 21.35
CA PRO A 5 2.10 -16.96 20.86
C PRO A 5 3.41 -16.16 20.95
N TRP A 6 4.55 -16.84 21.16
CA TRP A 6 5.86 -16.23 21.43
C TRP A 6 6.22 -15.07 20.48
N TRP A 7 5.87 -15.20 19.21
CA TRP A 7 6.16 -14.20 18.19
C TRP A 7 5.37 -12.90 18.34
N SER A 8 4.17 -12.92 18.96
CA SER A 8 3.39 -11.71 19.24
C SER A 8 4.08 -10.83 20.29
N ASN A 9 4.81 -11.42 21.23
CA ASN A 9 5.58 -10.67 22.22
C ASN A 9 6.89 -10.11 21.64
N LYS A 10 7.47 -10.78 20.63
CA LYS A 10 8.72 -10.34 19.98
C LYS A 10 8.51 -9.16 19.02
N TRP A 11 7.36 -9.10 18.34
CA TRP A 11 7.17 -8.17 17.22
C TRP A 11 5.88 -7.33 17.27
N GLY A 12 4.98 -7.58 18.22
CA GLY A 12 3.70 -6.87 18.32
C GLY A 12 2.69 -7.24 17.22
N SER A 13 1.46 -6.70 17.33
CA SER A 13 0.39 -6.88 16.34
C SER A 13 0.62 -6.04 15.06
N ASP A 14 1.41 -4.96 15.15
CA ASP A 14 1.84 -4.08 14.05
C ASP A 14 2.71 -4.74 12.98
N ALA A 15 3.04 -6.01 13.19
CA ALA A 15 3.79 -6.82 12.25
C ALA A 15 2.90 -7.56 11.24
N LEU A 16 1.57 -7.42 11.26
CA LEU A 16 0.67 -8.14 10.34
C LEU A 16 0.05 -7.21 9.28
N CYS A 17 0.00 -7.68 8.03
CA CYS A 17 -0.72 -7.01 6.95
C CYS A 17 -2.22 -7.21 7.13
N GLY A 18 -2.99 -6.14 7.22
CA GLY A 18 -4.46 -6.20 7.37
C GLY A 18 -5.22 -6.74 6.16
N ILE A 19 -4.55 -6.99 5.03
CA ILE A 19 -5.16 -7.57 3.82
C ILE A 19 -4.83 -9.06 3.72
N THR A 20 -3.55 -9.41 3.76
CA THR A 20 -3.09 -10.79 3.52
C THR A 20 -2.97 -11.61 4.81
N HIS A 21 -3.22 -11.00 5.97
CA HIS A 21 -3.00 -11.56 7.31
C HIS A 21 -1.61 -12.17 7.52
N SER A 22 -0.66 -11.80 6.66
CA SER A 22 0.71 -12.29 6.67
C SER A 22 1.61 -11.29 7.37
N ARG A 23 2.71 -11.78 7.96
CA ARG A 23 3.69 -10.88 8.59
C ARG A 23 4.31 -9.96 7.56
N LEU A 24 4.31 -8.66 7.86
CA LEU A 24 5.01 -7.62 7.13
C LEU A 24 6.52 -7.82 7.31
N ARG A 25 7.22 -8.02 6.21
CA ARG A 25 8.67 -8.18 6.20
C ARG A 25 9.32 -6.91 5.66
N PRO A 26 10.35 -6.38 6.33
CA PRO A 26 11.16 -5.33 5.73
C PRO A 26 11.89 -5.89 4.51
N GLY A 27 12.11 -5.05 3.50
CA GLY A 27 12.84 -5.44 2.31
C GLY A 27 12.33 -4.72 1.06
N LYS A 28 13.06 -4.96 -0.03
CA LYS A 28 12.74 -4.47 -1.37
C LYS A 28 12.62 -5.67 -2.31
N ASN A 29 11.79 -5.56 -3.33
CA ASN A 29 11.74 -6.57 -4.39
C ASN A 29 13.00 -6.46 -5.29
N LYS A 30 13.11 -7.35 -6.28
CA LYS A 30 14.20 -7.36 -7.27
C LYS A 30 14.36 -6.05 -8.08
N HIS A 31 13.35 -5.18 -8.05
CA HIS A 31 13.32 -3.88 -8.71
C HIS A 31 13.59 -2.71 -7.74
N GLY A 32 13.98 -2.99 -6.49
CA GLY A 32 14.25 -1.96 -5.48
C GLY A 32 13.00 -1.33 -4.85
N ILE A 33 11.80 -1.82 -5.18
CA ILE A 33 10.53 -1.31 -4.67
C ILE A 33 10.28 -1.86 -3.26
N PRO A 34 9.92 -1.03 -2.26
CA PRO A 34 9.58 -1.49 -0.92
C PRO A 34 8.45 -2.54 -0.96
N LEU A 35 8.66 -3.67 -0.28
CA LEU A 35 7.65 -4.72 -0.17
C LEU A 35 6.44 -4.26 0.64
N THR A 36 6.67 -3.36 1.60
CA THR A 36 5.63 -2.86 2.49
C THR A 36 5.58 -1.33 2.45
N ILE A 37 4.39 -0.78 2.55
CA ILE A 37 4.15 0.66 2.63
C ILE A 37 3.28 0.98 3.85
N THR A 38 3.59 2.11 4.49
CA THR A 38 2.80 2.68 5.58
C THR A 38 1.94 3.81 5.03
N LEU A 39 0.64 3.72 5.21
CA LEU A 39 -0.30 4.79 4.85
C LEU A 39 -0.20 5.96 5.85
N LYS A 40 -0.77 7.12 5.50
CA LYS A 40 -0.88 8.29 6.40
C LYS A 40 -1.66 7.97 7.69
N CYS A 41 -2.57 7.00 7.64
CA CYS A 41 -3.28 6.48 8.81
C CYS A 41 -2.43 5.54 9.69
N LEU A 42 -1.11 5.47 9.46
CA LEU A 42 -0.12 4.65 10.18
C LEU A 42 -0.29 3.13 10.04
N HIS A 43 -1.30 2.67 9.29
CA HIS A 43 -1.44 1.26 8.95
C HIS A 43 -0.48 0.85 7.84
N ARG A 44 0.13 -0.33 8.00
CA ARG A 44 1.14 -0.85 7.09
C ARG A 44 0.65 -2.09 6.35
N PHE A 45 0.93 -2.15 5.07
CA PHE A 45 0.46 -3.20 4.16
C PHE A 45 1.56 -3.66 3.22
N TYR A 46 1.39 -4.82 2.61
CA TYR A 46 2.18 -5.18 1.43
C TYR A 46 1.77 -4.31 0.25
N THR A 47 2.76 -3.70 -0.42
CA THR A 47 2.54 -2.76 -1.52
C THR A 47 1.68 -3.38 -2.63
N GLY A 48 1.99 -4.61 -3.05
CA GLY A 48 1.20 -5.32 -4.06
C GLY A 48 -0.25 -5.56 -3.64
N ALA A 49 -0.46 -6.06 -2.42
CA ALA A 49 -1.80 -6.33 -1.91
C ALA A 49 -2.65 -5.05 -1.77
N LEU A 50 -2.02 -3.93 -1.39
CA LEU A 50 -2.70 -2.64 -1.28
C LEU A 50 -3.04 -2.05 -2.65
N LEU A 51 -2.18 -2.23 -3.66
CA LEU A 51 -2.47 -1.83 -5.05
C LEU A 51 -3.63 -2.66 -5.62
N GLU A 52 -3.63 -3.98 -5.41
CA GLU A 52 -4.76 -4.83 -5.80
C GLU A 52 -6.06 -4.43 -5.10
N TRP A 53 -5.97 -4.07 -3.82
CA TRP A 53 -7.12 -3.53 -3.07
C TRP A 53 -7.66 -2.25 -3.70
N ALA A 54 -6.78 -1.30 -4.03
CA ALA A 54 -7.18 -0.07 -4.70
C ALA A 54 -7.77 -0.32 -6.09
N ASN A 55 -7.25 -1.30 -6.83
CA ASN A 55 -7.75 -1.66 -8.17
C ASN A 55 -9.15 -2.30 -8.14
N LYS A 56 -9.60 -2.79 -6.97
CA LYS A 56 -10.98 -3.29 -6.79
C LYS A 56 -12.00 -2.18 -6.55
N CYS A 57 -11.58 -0.95 -6.26
CA CYS A 57 -12.49 0.19 -6.20
C CYS A 57 -12.98 0.53 -7.61
N SER A 58 -14.25 0.95 -7.74
CA SER A 58 -14.81 1.29 -9.04
C SER A 58 -14.09 2.50 -9.64
N SER A 59 -14.06 2.61 -10.96
CA SER A 59 -13.46 3.74 -11.67
C SER A 59 -14.04 5.07 -11.16
N GLY A 60 -13.19 5.90 -10.54
CA GLY A 60 -13.56 7.20 -9.98
C GLY A 60 -13.77 7.23 -8.46
N GLU A 61 -13.76 6.08 -7.79
CA GLU A 61 -13.82 6.02 -6.32
C GLU A 61 -12.44 6.16 -5.68
N ILE A 62 -12.38 6.87 -4.55
CA ILE A 62 -11.14 7.04 -3.79
C ILE A 62 -10.92 5.79 -2.94
N PRO A 63 -9.79 5.08 -3.10
CA PRO A 63 -9.54 3.88 -2.31
C PRO A 63 -9.33 4.21 -0.84
N THR A 64 -9.79 3.32 0.02
CA THR A 64 -9.79 3.50 1.47
C THR A 64 -9.00 2.42 2.18
N CYS A 65 -8.39 2.76 3.31
CA CYS A 65 -7.65 1.83 4.13
C CYS A 65 -8.55 0.66 4.59
N PRO A 66 -8.12 -0.60 4.41
CA PRO A 66 -8.91 -1.77 4.83
C PRO A 66 -9.23 -1.80 6.34
N LEU A 67 -8.38 -1.19 7.18
CA LEU A 67 -8.49 -1.23 8.63
C LEU A 67 -9.31 -0.07 9.20
N CYS A 68 -9.06 1.16 8.75
CA CYS A 68 -9.68 2.37 9.33
C CYS A 68 -10.51 3.19 8.35
N ARG A 69 -10.64 2.75 7.09
CA ARG A 69 -11.41 3.41 6.04
C ARG A 69 -10.99 4.85 5.68
N CYS A 70 -9.86 5.33 6.20
CA CYS A 70 -9.26 6.58 5.73
C CYS A 70 -8.91 6.49 4.24
N SER A 71 -9.27 7.51 3.47
CA SER A 71 -8.92 7.62 2.06
C SER A 71 -7.40 7.75 1.87
N PHE A 72 -6.89 7.19 0.77
CA PHE A 72 -5.49 7.36 0.37
C PHE A 72 -5.37 7.53 -1.14
N ASN A 73 -4.28 8.16 -1.58
CA ASN A 73 -4.01 8.36 -2.99
C ASN A 73 -2.98 7.32 -3.50
N VAL A 74 -3.35 6.59 -4.56
CA VAL A 74 -2.48 5.57 -5.17
C VAL A 74 -1.23 6.18 -5.81
N LEU A 75 -1.32 7.40 -6.35
CA LEU A 75 -0.15 8.10 -6.90
C LEU A 75 0.92 8.33 -5.83
N GLU A 76 0.51 8.74 -4.62
CA GLU A 76 1.45 8.91 -3.51
C GLU A 76 2.15 7.58 -3.15
N ILE A 77 1.43 6.45 -3.25
CA ILE A 77 1.99 5.12 -3.05
C ILE A 77 3.05 4.81 -4.12
N LEU A 78 2.75 5.06 -5.40
CA LEU A 78 3.64 4.76 -6.52
C LEU A 78 4.91 5.63 -6.51
N ILE A 79 4.80 6.90 -6.14
CA ILE A 79 5.93 7.83 -5.99
C ILE A 79 6.86 7.35 -4.87
N ASN A 80 6.32 7.02 -3.69
CA ASN A 80 7.10 6.50 -2.56
C ASN A 80 7.69 5.09 -2.84
N SER A 81 7.08 4.36 -3.77
CA SER A 81 7.54 3.04 -4.21
C SER A 81 8.69 3.10 -5.22
N GLY A 82 9.11 4.30 -5.66
CA GLY A 82 10.13 4.46 -6.72
C GLY A 82 9.66 3.98 -8.10
N SER A 83 8.34 3.87 -8.31
CA SER A 83 7.72 3.27 -9.49
C SER A 83 7.03 4.31 -10.36
N VAL A 84 7.70 5.41 -10.70
CA VAL A 84 7.18 6.36 -11.69
C VAL A 84 8.10 6.40 -12.89
N GLN A 85 7.67 5.71 -13.96
CA GLN A 85 7.90 6.20 -15.32
C GLN A 85 6.79 7.22 -15.55
N ILE A 86 7.17 8.50 -15.67
CA ILE A 86 6.26 9.57 -16.05
C ILE A 86 5.76 9.21 -17.46
N ILE A 87 4.51 8.76 -17.60
CA ILE A 87 3.86 8.87 -18.91
C ILE A 87 3.48 10.34 -19.07
N ASP A 88 4.28 11.04 -19.85
CA ASP A 88 4.02 12.38 -20.36
C ASP A 88 2.70 12.31 -21.12
N ILE A 89 1.60 12.78 -20.50
CA ILE A 89 0.37 13.02 -21.25
C ILE A 89 0.63 14.32 -22.00
N GLY A 90 1.20 14.16 -23.20
CA GLY A 90 1.43 15.24 -24.14
C GLY A 90 0.20 16.12 -24.25
N SER A 91 0.39 17.41 -23.97
CA SER A 91 -0.60 18.45 -24.22
C SER A 91 -0.85 18.53 -25.73
N SER A 92 -1.85 17.80 -26.24
CA SER A 92 -2.39 18.07 -27.57
C SER A 92 -3.18 19.37 -27.51
N SER A 93 -2.45 20.45 -27.79
CA SER A 93 -2.97 21.78 -28.08
C SER A 93 -3.92 21.67 -29.29
N HIS A 94 -5.23 21.66 -29.02
CA HIS A 94 -6.24 21.84 -30.06
C HIS A 94 -6.13 23.27 -30.57
N ARG A 95 -5.48 23.41 -31.73
CA ARG A 95 -5.50 24.61 -32.56
C ARG A 95 -6.89 24.67 -33.20
N MET A 96 -7.71 25.63 -32.78
CA MET A 96 -8.82 26.15 -33.58
C MET A 96 -8.30 27.32 -34.41
#